data_AF-A0A060SPI8-F1
#
_entry.id   AF-A0A060SPI8-F1
#
_cell.length_a   1.000
_cell.length_b   1.000
_cell.length_c   1.000
_cell.angle_alpha   90.00
_cell.angle_beta   90.00
_cell.angle_gamma   90.00
#
_symmetry.space_group_name_H-M   'P 1'
#
loop_
_entity.id
_entity.type
_entity.pdbx_description
1 polymer ?
#
loop_
_entity_poly.entity_id
_entity_poly.type
_entity_poly.pdbx_seq_one_letter_code
_entity_poly.pdbx_strand_id
1 'polypeptide(L)'
;MATKYTINRPCTDILARIRAEWRATLAHHDAKEAENRARLARLYGVADRSQSEPQHDAEEGGRDQGEGGGGASHEEDIIVHPASVIGLLRQCGYNDPDLLFSLFYALSRTTWQFGGPALGHHLAPLSSADVERLIVGVERLRNAHYSFAAAVLDCTHAPTNPPHFCLQAAAEVWSGIRLVLQQAGGRAREPLEEWREVLPLVHGQYVNGQFQMCQFCERSLASRIELFRQSLWAALPGYLALS
;
A
#
# COMPACT_ATOMS: atom_id res chain seq x y z
N MET A 1 -13.17 15.66 -39.24
CA MET A 1 -12.89 15.18 -37.87
C MET A 1 -11.92 16.14 -37.22
N ALA A 2 -12.26 16.70 -36.05
CA ALA A 2 -11.48 17.74 -35.41
C ALA A 2 -10.17 17.16 -34.82
N THR A 3 -9.03 17.48 -35.45
CA THR A 3 -7.68 17.18 -34.96
C THR A 3 -7.26 18.01 -33.73
N LYS A 4 -8.17 18.86 -33.23
CA LYS A 4 -7.90 19.87 -32.19
C LYS A 4 -7.71 19.27 -30.79
N TYR A 5 -8.07 18.01 -30.58
CA TYR A 5 -7.85 17.28 -29.33
C TYR A 5 -7.02 16.02 -29.61
N THR A 6 -5.73 16.21 -29.89
CA THR A 6 -4.79 15.09 -29.98
C THR A 6 -4.57 14.52 -28.57
N ILE A 7 -5.27 13.43 -28.26
CA ILE A 7 -5.16 12.64 -27.01
C ILE A 7 -3.70 12.27 -26.70
N ASN A 8 -2.84 12.24 -27.73
CA ASN A 8 -1.40 12.00 -27.60
C ASN A 8 -0.70 12.92 -26.60
N ARG A 9 -1.05 14.21 -26.52
CA ARG A 9 -0.35 15.15 -25.60
C ARG A 9 -0.65 14.84 -24.12
N PRO A 10 -1.91 14.68 -23.70
CA PRO A 10 -2.23 14.17 -22.36
C PRO A 10 -1.56 12.83 -22.05
N CYS A 11 -1.53 11.88 -23.00
CA CYS A 11 -0.87 10.59 -22.81
C CYS A 11 0.64 10.73 -22.56
N THR A 12 1.34 11.56 -23.34
CA THR A 12 2.78 11.79 -23.12
C THR A 12 3.07 12.45 -21.77
N ASP A 13 2.23 13.39 -21.35
CA ASP A 13 2.40 14.10 -20.08
C ASP A 13 2.17 13.16 -18.88
N ILE A 14 1.14 12.31 -18.97
CA ILE A 14 0.87 11.27 -17.96
C ILE A 14 2.04 10.28 -17.87
N LEU A 15 2.58 9.84 -19.00
CA LEU A 15 3.73 8.92 -19.02
C LEU A 15 4.97 9.53 -18.41
N ALA A 16 5.25 10.80 -18.72
CA ALA A 16 6.35 11.53 -18.13
C ALA A 16 6.20 11.60 -16.61
N ARG A 17 4.99 11.89 -16.11
CA ARG A 17 4.68 11.90 -14.68
C ARG A 17 4.83 10.53 -14.04
N ILE A 18 4.25 9.47 -14.62
CA ILE A 18 4.38 8.10 -14.07
C ILE A 18 5.85 7.70 -14.01
N ARG A 19 6.65 7.97 -15.04
CA ARG A 19 8.09 7.64 -15.03
C ARG A 19 8.90 8.48 -14.04
N ALA A 20 8.49 9.73 -13.80
CA ALA A 20 9.15 10.62 -12.86
C ALA A 20 8.80 10.28 -11.41
N GLU A 21 7.52 10.10 -11.13
CA GLU A 21 6.98 9.94 -9.77
C GLU A 21 6.96 8.48 -9.31
N TRP A 22 6.70 7.56 -10.23
CA TRP A 22 6.47 6.14 -9.98
C TRP A 22 7.53 5.29 -10.67
N ARG A 23 8.78 5.50 -10.26
CA ARG A 23 9.88 4.63 -10.66
C ARG A 23 9.67 3.22 -10.10
N ALA A 24 10.07 2.22 -10.88
CA ALA A 24 9.83 0.80 -10.62
C ALA A 24 10.51 0.21 -9.36
N THR A 25 11.09 1.01 -8.47
CA THR A 25 11.75 0.52 -7.25
C THR A 25 10.83 0.69 -6.03
N LEU A 26 10.82 -0.29 -5.14
CA LEU A 26 10.07 -0.25 -3.89
C LEU A 26 10.36 0.99 -3.03
N ALA A 27 11.63 1.45 -2.99
CA ALA A 27 12.00 2.63 -2.22
C ALA A 27 11.30 3.93 -2.68
N HIS A 28 11.08 4.09 -4.00
CA HIS A 28 10.34 5.24 -4.52
C HIS A 28 8.85 5.14 -4.17
N HIS A 29 8.27 3.94 -4.23
CA HIS A 29 6.90 3.69 -3.76
C HIS A 29 6.76 4.07 -2.28
N ASP A 30 7.66 3.59 -1.42
CA ASP A 30 7.65 3.91 0.01
C ASP A 30 7.76 5.42 0.28
N ALA A 31 8.66 6.11 -0.43
CA ALA A 31 8.81 7.56 -0.32
C ALA A 31 7.54 8.31 -0.74
N LYS A 32 6.90 7.87 -1.84
CA LYS A 32 5.65 8.48 -2.32
C LYS A 32 4.49 8.23 -1.37
N GLU A 33 4.38 7.03 -0.81
CA GLU A 33 3.37 6.71 0.22
C GLU A 33 3.56 7.58 1.47
N ALA A 34 4.80 7.79 1.92
CA ALA A 34 5.09 8.66 3.04
C ALA A 34 4.74 10.13 2.74
N GLU A 35 5.08 10.63 1.54
CA GLU A 35 4.72 11.97 1.07
C GLU A 35 3.20 12.16 1.04
N ASN A 36 2.48 11.22 0.42
CA ASN A 36 1.01 11.25 0.31
C ASN A 36 0.37 11.25 1.70
N ARG A 37 0.83 10.36 2.60
CA ARG A 37 0.34 10.31 3.99
C ARG A 37 0.59 11.62 4.72
N ALA A 38 1.78 12.21 4.60
CA ALA A 38 2.11 13.50 5.19
C ALA A 38 1.32 14.66 4.57
N ARG A 39 0.98 14.59 3.28
CA ARG A 39 0.12 15.56 2.60
C ARG A 39 -1.32 15.47 3.10
N LEU A 40 -1.90 14.27 3.13
CA LEU A 40 -3.25 14.04 3.65
C LEU A 40 -3.37 14.45 5.12
N ALA A 41 -2.36 14.14 5.94
CA ALA A 41 -2.25 14.59 7.32
C ALA A 41 -2.29 16.12 7.46
N ARG A 42 -1.68 16.87 6.53
CA ARG A 42 -1.72 18.34 6.50
C ARG A 42 -3.07 18.89 6.03
N LEU A 43 -3.66 18.29 5.00
CA LEU A 43 -4.92 18.77 4.40
C LEU A 43 -6.12 18.52 5.30
N TYR A 44 -6.21 17.32 5.88
CA TYR A 44 -7.34 16.94 6.70
C TYR A 44 -7.15 17.28 8.18
N GLY A 45 -5.95 17.75 8.55
CA GLY A 45 -5.51 17.81 9.92
C GLY A 45 -5.46 16.39 10.48
N VAL A 46 -4.30 15.92 10.92
CA VAL A 46 -4.33 14.88 11.94
C VAL A 46 -4.99 15.54 13.14
N ALA A 47 -6.31 15.39 13.23
CA ALA A 47 -6.99 15.42 14.48
C ALA A 47 -6.27 14.36 15.31
N ASP A 48 -5.34 14.82 16.12
CA ASP A 48 -4.98 14.20 17.38
C ASP A 48 -6.30 14.12 18.18
N ARG A 49 -7.17 13.17 17.80
CA ARG A 49 -8.25 12.65 18.63
C ARG A 49 -7.60 11.63 19.57
N SER A 50 -6.62 12.10 20.33
CA SER A 50 -6.46 11.64 21.69
C SER A 50 -7.76 12.02 22.41
N GLN A 51 -8.63 11.02 22.54
CA GLN A 51 -9.49 10.81 23.71
C GLN A 51 -9.89 12.06 24.51
N SER A 52 -10.62 12.97 23.89
CA SER A 52 -11.42 13.95 24.62
C SER A 52 -12.87 13.63 24.30
N GLU A 53 -13.45 12.75 25.11
CA GLU A 53 -14.91 12.62 25.19
C GLU A 53 -15.50 14.02 25.45
N PRO A 54 -16.42 14.53 24.62
CA PRO A 54 -17.23 15.67 25.01
C PRO A 54 -18.24 15.15 26.01
N GLN A 55 -17.98 15.42 27.29
CA GLN A 55 -18.98 15.36 28.34
C GLN A 55 -20.10 16.34 27.94
N HIS A 56 -21.25 15.76 27.61
CA HIS A 56 -22.49 16.47 27.33
C HIS A 56 -22.88 17.26 28.58
N ASP A 57 -22.58 18.55 28.61
CA ASP A 57 -23.38 19.52 29.36
C ASP A 57 -23.86 20.57 28.37
N ALA A 58 -25.18 20.59 28.21
CA ALA A 58 -25.90 21.54 27.40
C ALA A 58 -25.86 22.91 28.08
N GLU A 59 -25.49 23.96 27.34
CA GLU A 59 -26.09 25.27 27.53
C GLU A 59 -25.99 26.10 26.25
N GLU A 60 -27.16 26.58 25.83
CA GLU A 60 -27.43 27.42 24.68
C GLU A 60 -26.80 28.81 24.86
N GLY A 61 -26.17 29.33 23.81
CA GLY A 61 -25.70 30.71 23.80
C GLY A 61 -25.07 31.08 22.47
N GLY A 62 -25.89 31.59 21.55
CA GLY A 62 -25.46 31.94 20.21
C GLY A 62 -24.41 33.04 20.14
N ARG A 63 -23.66 33.06 19.05
CA ARG A 63 -23.23 34.30 18.41
C ARG A 63 -22.85 34.10 16.95
N ASP A 64 -23.32 35.09 16.23
CA ASP A 64 -23.23 35.37 14.82
C ASP A 64 -21.85 35.96 14.44
N GLN A 65 -21.54 35.85 13.15
CA GLN A 65 -20.53 36.58 12.37
C GLN A 65 -19.03 36.27 12.51
N GLY A 66 -18.41 36.10 11.34
CA GLY A 66 -16.97 36.17 11.15
C GLY A 66 -16.49 35.76 9.76
N GLU A 67 -16.99 36.42 8.71
CA GLU A 67 -16.35 36.43 7.39
C GLU A 67 -14.87 36.85 7.52
N GLY A 68 -13.96 36.14 6.86
CA GLY A 68 -12.54 36.47 6.90
C GLY A 68 -11.73 35.62 5.93
N GLY A 69 -11.63 36.10 4.69
CA GLY A 69 -11.04 35.41 3.56
C GLY A 69 -9.58 34.96 3.72
N GLY A 70 -9.29 33.88 3.03
CA GLY A 70 -7.97 33.43 2.65
C GLY A 70 -8.13 32.58 1.40
N GLY A 71 -8.30 33.24 0.26
CA GLY A 71 -8.28 32.61 -1.06
C GLY A 71 -6.88 32.05 -1.35
N ALA A 72 -6.53 30.95 -0.69
CA ALA A 72 -5.52 30.05 -1.22
C ALA A 72 -6.08 29.59 -2.56
N SER A 73 -5.35 29.87 -3.63
CA SER A 73 -5.53 29.18 -4.91
C SER A 73 -5.36 27.69 -4.64
N HIS A 74 -6.46 27.03 -4.28
CA HIS A 74 -6.54 25.59 -4.28
C HIS A 74 -6.37 25.21 -5.75
N GLU A 75 -5.12 24.90 -6.15
CA GLU A 75 -4.93 23.90 -7.19
C GLU A 75 -5.78 22.72 -6.76
N GLU A 76 -6.95 22.59 -7.38
CA GLU A 76 -7.79 21.42 -7.21
C GLU A 76 -6.92 20.25 -7.64
N ASP A 77 -6.41 19.54 -6.66
CA ASP A 77 -5.61 18.36 -6.84
C ASP A 77 -6.58 17.28 -7.33
N ILE A 78 -6.82 17.27 -8.64
CA ILE A 78 -7.75 16.35 -9.27
C ILE A 78 -7.21 14.94 -9.01
N ILE A 79 -7.86 14.23 -8.08
CA ILE A 79 -7.55 12.83 -7.78
C ILE A 79 -7.97 12.03 -9.01
N VAL A 80 -7.01 11.69 -9.87
CA VAL A 80 -7.26 10.87 -11.05
C VAL A 80 -7.32 9.41 -10.64
N HIS A 81 -8.45 8.76 -10.89
CA HIS A 81 -8.64 7.34 -10.56
C HIS A 81 -7.73 6.43 -11.43
N PRO A 82 -7.03 5.43 -10.85
CA PRO A 82 -6.07 4.60 -11.58
C PRO A 82 -6.67 3.86 -12.79
N ALA A 83 -7.92 3.39 -12.67
CA ALA A 83 -8.61 2.71 -13.79
C ALA A 83 -8.74 3.63 -15.03
N SER A 84 -9.04 4.92 -14.82
CA SER A 84 -9.14 5.88 -15.92
C SER A 84 -7.79 6.09 -16.62
N VAL A 85 -6.69 6.12 -15.84
CA VAL A 85 -5.33 6.24 -16.38
C VAL A 85 -4.98 5.00 -17.21
N ILE A 86 -5.26 3.81 -16.69
CA ILE A 86 -5.03 2.54 -17.42
C ILE A 86 -5.80 2.53 -18.73
N GLY A 87 -7.10 2.84 -18.70
CA GLY A 87 -7.94 2.88 -19.90
C GLY A 87 -7.43 3.86 -20.95
N LEU A 88 -7.02 5.06 -20.53
CA LEU A 88 -6.43 6.07 -21.42
C LEU A 88 -5.10 5.61 -22.03
N LEU A 89 -4.20 5.03 -21.24
CA LEU A 89 -2.92 4.51 -21.72
C LEU A 89 -3.11 3.38 -22.74
N ARG A 90 -4.09 2.49 -22.52
CA ARG A 90 -4.47 1.42 -23.47
C ARG A 90 -4.98 2.00 -24.79
N GLN A 91 -5.84 3.02 -24.74
CA GLN A 91 -6.32 3.71 -25.94
C GLN A 91 -5.19 4.37 -26.74
N CYS A 92 -4.14 4.82 -26.05
CA CYS A 92 -2.90 5.33 -26.66
C CYS A 92 -1.92 4.22 -27.09
N GLY A 93 -2.28 2.94 -26.98
CA GLY A 93 -1.47 1.80 -27.43
C GLY A 93 -0.38 1.34 -26.45
N TYR A 94 -0.37 1.85 -25.22
CA TYR A 94 0.60 1.44 -24.21
C TYR A 94 0.19 0.13 -23.54
N ASN A 95 1.07 -0.86 -23.63
CA ASN A 95 0.84 -2.20 -23.08
C ASN A 95 1.97 -2.72 -22.19
N ASP A 96 2.93 -1.86 -21.86
CA ASP A 96 4.12 -2.20 -21.09
C ASP A 96 3.75 -2.63 -19.65
N PRO A 97 4.02 -3.88 -19.26
CA PRO A 97 3.72 -4.37 -17.91
C PRO A 97 4.51 -3.62 -16.84
N ASP A 98 5.74 -3.19 -17.11
CA ASP A 98 6.59 -2.46 -16.16
C ASP A 98 6.06 -1.04 -15.90
N LEU A 99 5.32 -0.48 -16.86
CA LEU A 99 4.61 0.77 -16.67
C LEU A 99 3.31 0.56 -15.90
N LEU A 100 2.50 -0.41 -16.30
CA LEU A 100 1.11 -0.55 -15.85
C LEU A 100 0.98 -1.23 -14.48
N PHE A 101 1.95 -2.06 -14.05
CA PHE A 101 1.82 -2.82 -12.80
C PHE A 101 1.58 -1.92 -11.59
N SER A 102 2.25 -0.76 -11.55
CA SER A 102 2.10 0.20 -10.47
C SER A 102 0.67 0.73 -10.39
N LEU A 103 0.06 1.06 -11.53
CA LEU A 103 -1.33 1.55 -11.61
C LEU A 103 -2.34 0.47 -11.20
N PHE A 104 -2.11 -0.76 -11.65
CA PHE A 104 -2.91 -1.91 -11.23
C PHE A 104 -2.77 -2.18 -9.73
N TYR A 105 -1.56 -2.02 -9.18
CA TYR A 105 -1.32 -2.15 -7.75
C TYR A 105 -2.05 -1.06 -6.96
N ALA A 106 -1.98 0.22 -7.36
CA ALA A 106 -2.81 1.28 -6.77
C ALA A 106 -4.29 0.94 -6.82
N LEU A 107 -4.77 0.48 -7.98
CA LEU A 107 -6.16 0.12 -8.15
C LEU A 107 -6.58 -1.00 -7.20
N SER A 108 -5.72 -2.01 -7.01
CA SER A 108 -5.96 -3.13 -6.09
C SER A 108 -6.15 -2.71 -4.64
N ARG A 109 -5.43 -1.66 -4.20
CA ARG A 109 -5.55 -1.11 -2.85
C ARG A 109 -6.90 -0.45 -2.62
N THR A 110 -7.48 0.14 -3.66
CA THR A 110 -8.76 0.84 -3.62
C THR A 110 -9.98 -0.03 -3.93
N THR A 111 -9.80 -1.27 -4.39
CA THR A 111 -10.92 -2.15 -4.77
C THR A 111 -11.32 -3.09 -3.63
N TRP A 112 -12.55 -2.93 -3.14
CA TRP A 112 -13.02 -3.57 -1.90
C TRP A 112 -13.50 -5.03 -2.08
N GLN A 113 -14.20 -5.33 -3.16
CA GLN A 113 -14.80 -6.65 -3.45
C GLN A 113 -14.92 -6.87 -4.95
N PHE A 114 -14.41 -8.01 -5.45
CA PHE A 114 -14.74 -8.51 -6.78
C PHE A 114 -16.02 -9.35 -6.66
N GLY A 115 -17.14 -8.87 -7.20
CA GLY A 115 -18.41 -9.63 -7.28
C GLY A 115 -19.69 -8.87 -6.89
N GLY A 116 -19.61 -7.61 -6.47
CA GLY A 116 -20.78 -6.79 -6.12
C GLY A 116 -21.25 -5.85 -7.24
N PRO A 117 -22.54 -5.41 -7.24
CA PRO A 117 -23.07 -4.47 -8.22
C PRO A 117 -22.37 -3.10 -8.22
N ALA A 118 -21.69 -2.74 -7.12
CA ALA A 118 -20.91 -1.52 -6.98
C ALA A 118 -19.54 -1.54 -7.72
N LEU A 119 -19.11 -2.67 -8.27
CA LEU A 119 -17.87 -2.78 -9.05
C LEU A 119 -17.87 -1.87 -10.30
N GLY A 120 -19.05 -1.63 -10.87
CA GLY A 120 -19.19 -1.03 -12.19
C GLY A 120 -18.55 0.35 -12.30
N HIS A 121 -18.66 1.20 -11.27
CA HIS A 121 -18.22 2.60 -11.39
C HIS A 121 -16.70 2.78 -11.32
N HIS A 122 -16.00 1.97 -10.51
CA HIS A 122 -14.55 2.11 -10.33
C HIS A 122 -13.74 1.38 -11.41
N LEU A 123 -14.31 0.32 -12.02
CA LEU A 123 -13.63 -0.48 -13.04
C LEU A 123 -14.16 -0.23 -14.46
N ALA A 124 -15.24 0.54 -14.64
CA ALA A 124 -15.81 0.85 -15.96
C ALA A 124 -14.80 1.27 -17.04
N PRO A 125 -13.73 2.02 -16.73
CA PRO A 125 -12.75 2.41 -17.76
C PRO A 125 -11.86 1.25 -18.26
N LEU A 126 -11.85 0.10 -17.58
CA LEU A 126 -11.00 -1.04 -17.93
C LEU A 126 -11.65 -1.94 -18.98
N SER A 127 -10.82 -2.52 -19.83
CA SER A 127 -11.23 -3.64 -20.68
C SER A 127 -11.52 -4.89 -19.83
N SER A 128 -12.30 -5.85 -20.35
CA SER A 128 -12.52 -7.14 -19.69
C SER A 128 -11.19 -7.86 -19.37
N ALA A 129 -10.23 -7.80 -20.28
CA ALA A 129 -8.90 -8.38 -20.10
C ALA A 129 -8.09 -7.69 -18.98
N ASP A 130 -8.25 -6.36 -18.80
CA ASP A 130 -7.61 -5.64 -17.69
C ASP A 130 -8.29 -5.91 -16.34
N VAL A 131 -9.61 -6.11 -16.32
CA VAL A 131 -10.34 -6.53 -15.11
C VAL A 131 -9.89 -7.94 -14.69
N GLU A 132 -9.80 -8.88 -15.63
CA GLU A 132 -9.30 -10.23 -15.37
C GLU A 132 -7.86 -10.20 -14.85
N ARG A 133 -6.98 -9.45 -15.52
CA ARG A 133 -5.60 -9.21 -15.10
C ARG A 133 -5.51 -8.70 -13.67
N LEU A 134 -6.33 -7.72 -13.30
CA LEU A 134 -6.39 -7.18 -11.94
C LEU A 134 -6.82 -8.26 -10.94
N ILE A 135 -7.89 -9.01 -11.23
CA ILE A 135 -8.41 -10.06 -10.33
C ILE A 135 -7.33 -11.14 -10.09
N VAL A 136 -6.80 -11.70 -11.18
CA VAL A 136 -5.81 -12.78 -11.12
C VAL A 136 -4.52 -12.30 -10.44
N GLY A 137 -4.05 -11.10 -10.76
CA GLY A 137 -2.83 -10.57 -10.17
C GLY A 137 -2.97 -10.25 -8.68
N VAL A 138 -4.13 -9.75 -8.25
CA VAL A 138 -4.42 -9.55 -6.82
C VAL A 138 -4.45 -10.88 -6.08
N GLU A 139 -5.04 -11.92 -6.67
CA GLU A 139 -5.08 -13.23 -6.06
C GLU A 139 -3.68 -13.85 -5.93
N ARG A 140 -2.85 -13.75 -6.97
CA ARG A 140 -1.43 -14.18 -6.91
C ARG A 140 -0.65 -13.44 -5.84
N LEU A 141 -0.81 -12.13 -5.76
CA LEU A 141 -0.18 -11.28 -4.76
C LEU A 141 -0.59 -11.69 -3.33
N ARG A 142 -1.88 -11.86 -3.08
CA ARG A 142 -2.41 -12.31 -1.79
C ARG A 142 -1.92 -13.70 -1.43
N ASN A 143 -1.94 -14.63 -2.38
CA ASN A 143 -1.44 -15.98 -2.15
C ASN A 143 0.05 -15.97 -1.76
N ALA A 144 0.87 -15.18 -2.43
CA ALA A 144 2.29 -15.02 -2.08
C ALA A 144 2.47 -14.42 -0.68
N HIS A 145 1.70 -13.37 -0.34
CA HIS A 145 1.67 -12.77 0.99
C HIS A 145 1.31 -13.79 2.09
N TYR A 146 0.20 -14.52 1.92
CA TYR A 146 -0.26 -15.51 2.91
C TYR A 146 0.67 -16.72 3.00
N SER A 147 1.25 -17.16 1.88
CA SER A 147 2.23 -18.24 1.87
C SER A 147 3.46 -17.88 2.69
N PHE A 148 3.96 -16.64 2.56
CA PHE A 148 5.08 -16.17 3.36
C PHE A 148 4.69 -16.03 4.84
N ALA A 149 3.54 -15.43 5.16
CA ALA A 149 3.05 -15.29 6.54
C ALA A 149 2.83 -16.65 7.24
N ALA A 150 2.44 -17.68 6.49
CA ALA A 150 2.25 -19.04 7.01
C ALA A 150 3.55 -19.87 7.11
N ALA A 151 4.64 -19.42 6.47
CA ALA A 151 5.89 -20.15 6.46
C ALA A 151 6.50 -20.25 7.88
N VAL A 152 7.13 -21.39 8.16
CA VAL A 152 7.92 -21.58 9.38
C VAL A 152 9.24 -20.82 9.21
N LEU A 153 9.55 -19.97 10.17
CA LEU A 153 10.75 -19.15 10.13
C LEU A 153 11.96 -19.98 10.52
N ASP A 154 12.71 -20.40 9.52
CA ASP A 154 14.00 -21.02 9.75
C ASP A 154 15.06 -19.94 10.00
N CYS A 155 15.55 -19.82 11.23
CA CYS A 155 16.58 -18.86 11.64
C CYS A 155 18.00 -19.46 11.57
N THR A 156 18.18 -20.54 10.79
CA THR A 156 19.41 -21.34 10.69
C THR A 156 20.61 -20.63 10.09
N HIS A 157 20.46 -19.42 9.54
CA HIS A 157 21.57 -18.67 8.93
C HIS A 157 22.57 -18.04 9.92
N ALA A 158 22.46 -18.30 11.23
CA ALA A 158 23.55 -17.95 12.14
C ALA A 158 24.76 -18.86 11.88
N PRO A 159 25.98 -18.30 11.68
CA PRO A 159 27.18 -19.06 11.32
C PRO A 159 27.64 -20.05 12.40
N THR A 160 27.02 -20.01 13.59
CA THR A 160 27.15 -20.97 14.68
C THR A 160 25.77 -21.11 15.31
N ASN A 161 25.33 -22.35 15.56
CA ASN A 161 24.01 -22.71 16.11
C ASN A 161 23.42 -21.58 16.99
N PRO A 162 22.33 -20.91 16.55
CA PRO A 162 21.78 -19.82 17.32
C PRO A 162 21.39 -20.35 18.70
N PRO A 163 21.57 -19.56 19.77
CA PRO A 163 21.16 -20.00 21.09
C PRO A 163 19.68 -20.38 21.07
N HIS A 164 19.29 -21.48 21.75
CA HIS A 164 17.91 -21.97 21.77
C HIS A 164 16.88 -20.86 22.11
N PHE A 165 17.26 -19.91 22.98
CA PHE A 165 16.42 -18.78 23.35
C PHE A 165 16.12 -17.81 22.18
N CYS A 166 17.05 -17.63 21.23
CA CYS A 166 16.82 -16.78 20.05
C CYS A 166 15.83 -17.42 19.09
N LEU A 167 15.88 -18.76 18.94
CA LEU A 167 14.93 -19.50 18.11
C LEU A 167 13.52 -19.42 18.69
N GLN A 168 13.39 -19.63 20.01
CA GLN A 168 12.10 -19.50 20.69
C GLN A 168 11.56 -18.07 20.59
N ALA A 169 12.40 -17.06 20.88
CA ALA A 169 12.01 -15.66 20.76
C ALA A 169 11.54 -15.33 19.34
N ALA A 170 12.29 -15.72 18.30
CA ALA A 170 11.92 -15.49 16.91
C ALA A 170 10.60 -16.18 16.52
N ALA A 171 10.35 -17.38 17.03
CA ALA A 171 9.08 -18.08 16.81
C ALA A 171 7.90 -17.35 17.46
N GLU A 172 8.09 -16.80 18.66
CA GLU A 172 7.07 -16.00 19.35
C GLU A 172 6.81 -14.66 18.63
N VAL A 173 7.88 -13.96 18.22
CA VAL A 173 7.78 -12.75 17.38
C VAL A 173 6.96 -13.03 16.14
N TRP A 174 7.31 -14.11 15.43
CA TRP A 174 6.65 -14.47 14.20
C TRP A 174 5.19 -14.87 14.39
N SER A 175 4.88 -15.59 15.47
CA SER A 175 3.50 -15.90 15.85
C SER A 175 2.68 -14.62 16.07
N GLY A 176 3.26 -13.63 16.76
CA GLY A 176 2.65 -12.31 16.94
C GLY A 176 2.43 -11.57 15.61
N ILE A 177 3.43 -11.54 14.74
CA ILE A 177 3.31 -10.96 13.39
C ILE A 177 2.20 -11.66 12.60
N ARG A 178 2.17 -12.99 12.59
CA ARG A 178 1.13 -13.77 11.91
C ARG A 178 -0.26 -13.44 12.42
N LEU A 179 -0.42 -13.28 13.73
CA LEU A 179 -1.70 -12.89 14.33
C LEU A 179 -2.11 -11.49 13.86
N VAL A 180 -1.19 -10.52 13.85
CA VAL A 180 -1.44 -9.16 13.35
C VAL A 180 -1.88 -9.19 11.88
N LEU A 181 -1.18 -9.95 11.03
CA LEU A 181 -1.50 -10.08 9.61
C LEU A 181 -2.86 -10.77 9.39
N GLN A 182 -3.21 -11.76 10.21
CA GLN A 182 -4.51 -12.45 10.13
C GLN A 182 -5.68 -11.57 10.61
N GLN A 183 -5.46 -10.75 11.65
CA GLN A 183 -6.50 -9.88 12.21
C GLN A 183 -6.75 -8.63 11.37
N ALA A 184 -5.80 -8.23 10.55
CA ALA A 184 -5.88 -7.05 9.71
C ALA A 184 -6.82 -7.21 8.50
N GLY A 185 -7.97 -7.89 8.63
CA GLY A 185 -8.86 -8.27 7.52
C GLY A 185 -9.30 -7.15 6.56
N GLY A 186 -9.08 -5.87 6.88
CA GLY A 186 -9.22 -4.74 5.96
C GLY A 186 -7.95 -4.31 5.21
N ARG A 187 -6.76 -4.63 5.72
CA ARG A 187 -5.43 -4.25 5.20
C ARG A 187 -4.76 -5.30 4.30
N ALA A 188 -5.36 -6.49 4.13
CA ALA A 188 -4.94 -7.48 3.11
C ALA A 188 -4.96 -6.96 1.64
N ARG A 189 -5.27 -5.66 1.47
CA ARG A 189 -5.24 -4.88 0.23
C ARG A 189 -3.90 -4.19 0.02
N GLU A 190 -3.10 -4.07 1.05
CA GLU A 190 -1.81 -3.38 1.09
C GLU A 190 -0.68 -4.32 1.55
N PRO A 191 -0.46 -5.49 0.89
CA PRO A 191 0.48 -6.49 1.39
C PRO A 191 1.89 -5.94 1.64
N LEU A 192 2.36 -5.00 0.83
CA LEU A 192 3.69 -4.41 1.01
C LEU A 192 3.71 -3.49 2.22
N GLU A 193 2.71 -2.63 2.35
CA GLU A 193 2.58 -1.72 3.47
C GLU A 193 2.45 -2.47 4.80
N GLU A 194 1.71 -3.58 4.83
CA GLU A 194 1.62 -4.47 5.99
C GLU A 194 2.99 -5.00 6.39
N TRP A 195 3.78 -5.54 5.45
CA TRP A 195 5.13 -6.03 5.75
C TRP A 195 6.09 -4.93 6.20
N ARG A 196 5.90 -3.69 5.73
CA ARG A 196 6.65 -2.53 6.23
C ARG A 196 6.26 -2.17 7.67
N GLU A 197 4.98 -2.25 8.00
CA GLU A 197 4.45 -1.90 9.32
C GLU A 197 4.77 -2.93 10.41
N VAL A 198 5.07 -4.18 10.05
CA VAL A 198 5.53 -5.19 11.02
C VAL A 198 7.02 -5.10 11.33
N LEU A 199 7.83 -4.40 10.52
CA LEU A 199 9.27 -4.23 10.80
C LEU A 199 9.54 -3.56 12.16
N PRO A 200 8.83 -2.49 12.56
CA PRO A 200 8.93 -1.97 13.93
C PRO A 200 8.61 -2.98 15.03
N LEU A 201 7.74 -3.98 14.79
CA LEU A 201 7.42 -5.02 15.77
C LEU A 201 8.57 -6.02 15.97
N VAL A 202 9.44 -6.16 14.96
CA VAL A 202 10.68 -6.95 15.05
C VAL A 202 11.73 -6.19 15.85
N HIS A 203 11.92 -4.90 15.56
CA HIS A 203 12.94 -4.07 16.22
C HIS A 203 12.54 -3.64 17.64
N GLY A 204 11.24 -3.46 17.87
CA GLY A 204 10.69 -2.97 19.13
C GLY A 204 10.46 -4.07 20.18
N GLN A 205 11.02 -5.27 20.02
CA GLN A 205 10.76 -6.44 20.87
C GLN A 205 11.09 -6.20 22.36
N TYR A 206 10.05 -5.70 23.05
CA TYR A 206 9.81 -5.67 24.48
C TYR A 206 8.39 -6.20 24.77
N VAL A 207 7.81 -7.03 23.89
CA VAL A 207 6.36 -7.32 23.95
C VAL A 207 5.94 -8.00 25.26
N ASN A 208 6.85 -8.62 26.03
CA ASN A 208 6.60 -8.98 27.44
C ASN A 208 7.88 -9.19 28.29
N GLY A 209 9.05 -8.73 27.83
CA GLY A 209 10.32 -8.86 28.57
C GLY A 209 10.85 -10.28 28.80
N GLN A 210 10.13 -11.33 28.40
CA GLN A 210 10.49 -12.73 28.69
C GLN A 210 11.49 -13.34 27.70
N PHE A 211 11.51 -12.86 26.46
CA PHE A 211 12.39 -13.41 25.42
C PHE A 211 13.04 -12.28 24.64
N GLN A 212 14.38 -12.26 24.64
CA GLN A 212 15.17 -11.32 23.86
C GLN A 212 15.91 -12.07 22.76
N MET A 213 15.63 -11.70 21.52
CA MET A 213 16.48 -12.08 20.39
C MET A 213 17.80 -11.32 20.49
N CYS A 214 18.91 -11.97 20.16
CA CYS A 214 20.14 -11.22 19.97
C CYS A 214 20.02 -10.31 18.73
N GLN A 215 20.76 -9.20 18.73
CA GLN A 215 20.74 -8.22 17.65
C GLN A 215 21.00 -8.83 16.26
N PHE A 216 21.79 -9.90 16.18
CA PHE A 216 22.02 -10.61 14.92
C PHE A 216 20.75 -11.31 14.40
N CYS A 217 20.04 -12.05 15.27
CA CYS A 217 18.79 -12.73 14.89
C CYS A 217 17.70 -11.71 14.54
N GLU A 218 17.64 -10.59 15.25
CA GLU A 218 16.71 -9.49 14.97
C GLU A 218 16.94 -8.92 13.57
N ARG A 219 18.18 -8.53 13.26
CA ARG A 219 18.56 -8.02 11.92
C ARG A 219 18.32 -9.06 10.83
N SER A 220 18.57 -10.34 11.12
CA SER A 220 18.32 -11.43 10.17
C SER A 220 16.83 -11.58 9.85
N LEU A 221 15.98 -11.54 10.86
CA LEU A 221 14.52 -11.59 10.70
C LEU A 221 14.00 -10.36 9.94
N ALA A 222 14.41 -9.16 10.35
CA ALA A 222 14.05 -7.91 9.67
C ALA A 222 14.50 -7.89 8.20
N SER A 223 15.74 -8.32 7.94
CA SER A 223 16.29 -8.45 6.59
C SER A 223 15.48 -9.43 5.75
N ARG A 224 15.06 -10.57 6.31
CA ARG A 224 14.24 -11.55 5.59
C ARG A 224 12.87 -10.97 5.20
N ILE A 225 12.22 -10.21 6.08
CA ILE A 225 10.97 -9.51 5.79
C ILE A 225 11.17 -8.47 4.69
N GLU A 226 12.24 -7.68 4.77
CA GLU A 226 12.57 -6.66 3.76
C GLU A 226 12.86 -7.28 2.38
N LEU A 227 13.66 -8.36 2.35
CA LEU A 227 13.93 -9.11 1.13
C LEU A 227 12.65 -9.70 0.53
N PHE A 228 11.74 -10.21 1.36
CA PHE A 228 10.44 -10.66 0.89
C PHE A 228 9.65 -9.49 0.27
N ARG A 229 9.57 -8.33 0.93
CA ARG A 229 8.88 -7.13 0.40
C ARG A 229 9.45 -6.71 -0.95
N GLN A 230 10.78 -6.68 -1.09
CA GLN A 230 11.47 -6.39 -2.34
C GLN A 230 11.15 -7.41 -3.43
N SER A 231 11.19 -8.70 -3.10
CA SER A 231 10.85 -9.77 -4.04
C SER A 231 9.40 -9.70 -4.52
N LEU A 232 8.48 -9.36 -3.61
CA LEU A 232 7.06 -9.24 -3.90
C LEU A 232 6.80 -8.08 -4.86
N TRP A 233 7.44 -6.93 -4.62
CA TRP A 233 7.37 -5.77 -5.53
C TRP A 233 7.94 -6.09 -6.91
N ALA A 234 9.11 -6.74 -6.97
CA ALA A 234 9.74 -7.14 -8.23
C ALA A 234 8.90 -8.16 -9.03
N ALA A 235 8.07 -8.95 -8.34
CA ALA A 235 7.17 -9.93 -8.96
C ALA A 235 5.85 -9.33 -9.47
N LEU A 236 5.48 -8.10 -9.07
CA LEU A 236 4.20 -7.47 -9.44
C LEU A 236 3.95 -7.40 -10.95
N PRO A 237 4.91 -7.03 -11.83
CA PRO A 237 4.69 -7.06 -13.27
C PRO A 237 4.26 -8.43 -13.78
N GLY A 238 4.85 -9.50 -13.23
CA GLY A 238 4.50 -10.88 -13.56
C GLY A 238 3.14 -11.32 -13.01
N TYR A 239 2.79 -10.92 -11.79
CA TYR A 239 1.48 -11.21 -11.22
C TYR A 239 0.36 -10.55 -12.03
N LEU A 240 0.59 -9.32 -12.49
CA LEU A 240 -0.34 -8.49 -13.24
C LEU A 240 -0.15 -8.63 -14.77
N ALA A 241 0.50 -9.69 -15.24
CA ALA A 241 0.50 -10.07 -16.65
C ALA A 241 -0.70 -10.97 -16.98
N LEU A 242 -1.22 -10.86 -18.21
CA LEU A 242 -2.16 -11.87 -18.73
C LEU A 242 -1.38 -13.16 -18.94
N SER A 243 -1.87 -14.27 -18.38
CA SER A 243 -1.35 -15.62 -18.63
C SER A 243 -1.74 -16.14 -20.00
#